data_AF-A0AAU4BCD2-F1
#
_entry.id   AF-A0AAU4BCD2-F1
#
_cell.length_a   1.000
_cell.length_b   1.000
_cell.length_c   1.000
_cell.angle_alpha   90.00
_cell.angle_beta   90.00
_cell.angle_gamma   90.00
#
_symmetry.space_group_name_H-M   'P 1'
#
loop_
_entity.id
_entity.type
_entity.pdbx_description
1 polymer ?
#
loop_
_entity_poly.entity_id
_entity_poly.type
_entity_poly.pdbx_seq_one_letter_code
_entity_poly.pdbx_strand_id
1 'polypeptide(L)'
;MGKAGRNRDRRRGDGGHRPDAGAQPTSRRRVVVDQLEIGQCAGMLTMRMGRDEEQPVRLVIPAAHATSMVRGLGEARLDAEETYWKQIAPWIRARRLHRDEPTSAVRVRLQAMLLEQNWDTVIAAVPGGGRGLFLITHAGHVGLCAEPPHTSERVLAIIDPVQLHRLSGSLRDALAQARADDRKLAHRPVRSRLTQVRRYLESEPWPSPPPGYFAPTPQQAETEMTRRYREFLTRTPYHRPPEHDSSTVQTGD
;
A
#
# COMPACT_ATOMS: atom_id res chain seq x y z
N MET A 1 54.78 63.93 2.08
CA MET A 1 54.72 62.59 2.72
C MET A 1 54.24 61.58 1.68
N GLY A 2 55.12 60.67 1.27
CA GLY A 2 54.98 59.85 0.06
C GLY A 2 54.30 58.49 0.26
N LYS A 3 53.83 57.95 -0.87
CA LYS A 3 53.19 56.63 -1.08
C LYS A 3 54.13 55.45 -0.82
N ALA A 4 53.58 54.33 -0.34
CA ALA A 4 53.86 52.91 -0.66
C ALA A 4 53.19 52.06 0.44
N GLY A 5 52.30 51.10 0.20
CA GLY A 5 52.42 49.99 -0.74
C GLY A 5 53.07 48.79 -0.04
N ARG A 6 52.30 47.96 0.68
CA ARG A 6 52.71 46.58 1.05
C ARG A 6 51.54 45.61 0.97
N ASN A 7 51.81 44.58 0.18
CA ASN A 7 51.01 43.41 -0.14
C ASN A 7 51.44 42.27 0.82
N ARG A 8 50.50 41.44 1.30
CA ARG A 8 50.67 39.97 1.50
C ARG A 8 49.43 39.32 2.13
N ASP A 9 48.83 38.46 1.31
CA ASP A 9 48.31 37.12 1.61
C ASP A 9 47.75 36.81 3.01
N ARG A 10 46.43 36.59 3.07
CA ARG A 10 45.86 35.38 3.72
C ARG A 10 44.60 34.92 2.98
N ARG A 11 44.72 33.77 2.33
CA ARG A 11 43.59 32.90 1.94
C ARG A 11 42.87 32.40 3.20
N ARG A 12 41.53 32.38 3.19
CA ARG A 12 40.65 31.28 3.65
C ARG A 12 39.24 31.83 3.90
N GLY A 13 38.26 31.22 3.25
CA GLY A 13 36.83 31.46 3.51
C GLY A 13 35.95 30.97 2.36
N ASP A 14 36.29 29.82 1.79
CA ASP A 14 35.45 29.15 0.80
C ASP A 14 34.22 28.60 1.54
N GLY A 15 33.08 29.28 1.35
CA GLY A 15 31.79 28.95 1.93
C GLY A 15 31.22 27.70 1.29
N GLY A 16 31.81 26.55 1.61
CA GLY A 16 31.30 25.23 1.25
C GLY A 16 29.98 24.97 1.97
N HIS A 17 28.88 25.22 1.28
CA HIS A 17 27.57 24.66 1.58
C HIS A 17 27.70 23.13 1.51
N ARG A 18 27.93 22.49 2.67
CA ARG A 18 27.85 21.04 2.80
C ARG A 18 26.38 20.65 2.60
N PRO A 19 26.04 19.84 1.59
CA PRO A 19 24.74 19.19 1.58
C PRO A 19 24.67 18.26 2.79
N ASP A 20 23.55 18.30 3.51
CA ASP A 20 23.21 17.39 4.60
C ASP A 20 23.31 15.94 4.09
N ALA A 21 24.46 15.32 4.31
CA ALA A 21 24.68 13.90 4.19
C ALA A 21 24.24 13.27 5.51
N GLY A 22 23.09 12.57 5.52
CA GLY A 22 22.79 11.67 6.64
C GLY A 22 21.34 11.44 7.03
N ALA A 23 20.33 11.90 6.29
CA ALA A 23 19.01 11.30 6.43
C ALA A 23 19.03 9.93 5.74
N GLN A 24 19.43 8.88 6.46
CA GLN A 24 19.11 7.51 6.04
C GLN A 24 17.62 7.49 5.69
N PRO A 25 17.21 6.96 4.53
CA PRO A 25 15.79 6.76 4.27
C PRO A 25 15.29 5.83 5.38
N THR A 26 14.52 6.36 6.32
CA THR A 26 13.90 5.58 7.39
C THR A 26 13.16 4.43 6.72
N SER A 27 13.62 3.20 6.96
CA SER A 27 13.12 2.00 6.27
C SER A 27 11.61 1.90 6.43
N ARG A 28 10.89 1.66 5.33
CA ARG A 28 9.44 1.41 5.41
C ARG A 28 9.21 0.03 5.97
N ARG A 29 8.30 -0.09 6.95
CA ARG A 29 7.81 -1.38 7.40
C ARG A 29 7.01 -2.03 6.27
N ARG A 30 7.42 -3.23 5.84
CA ARG A 30 6.75 -3.99 4.78
C ARG A 30 5.90 -5.09 5.39
N VAL A 31 4.66 -5.22 4.92
CA VAL A 31 3.74 -6.27 5.35
C VAL A 31 3.05 -6.88 4.13
N VAL A 32 3.14 -8.19 3.97
CA VAL A 32 2.27 -8.93 3.05
C VAL A 32 0.96 -9.22 3.78
N VAL A 33 -0.13 -8.68 3.25
CA VAL A 33 -1.42 -8.63 3.95
C VAL A 33 -2.16 -9.96 3.79
N ASP A 34 -2.31 -10.67 4.91
CA ASP A 34 -3.12 -11.90 4.97
C ASP A 34 -4.56 -11.57 5.40
N GLN A 35 -4.72 -10.61 6.31
CA GLN A 35 -6.00 -10.15 6.82
C GLN A 35 -6.14 -8.64 6.69
N LEU A 36 -7.31 -8.20 6.22
CA LEU A 36 -7.68 -6.80 6.06
C LEU A 36 -9.08 -6.59 6.65
N GLU A 37 -9.16 -5.76 7.68
CA GLU A 37 -10.39 -5.21 8.20
C GLU A 37 -10.57 -3.78 7.68
N ILE A 38 -11.79 -3.48 7.25
CA ILE A 38 -12.20 -2.18 6.76
C ILE A 38 -13.33 -1.69 7.64
N GLY A 39 -13.21 -0.45 8.11
CA GLY A 39 -14.21 0.20 8.92
C GLY A 39 -14.27 1.68 8.66
N GLN A 40 -15.03 2.36 9.51
CA GLN A 40 -15.17 3.80 9.48
C GLN A 40 -15.26 4.33 10.91
N CYS A 41 -14.73 5.53 11.14
CA CYS A 41 -14.92 6.21 12.41
C CYS A 41 -14.78 7.73 12.24
N ALA A 42 -15.73 8.50 12.78
CA ALA A 42 -15.66 9.97 12.87
C ALA A 42 -15.31 10.68 11.55
N GLY A 43 -15.87 10.21 10.43
CA GLY A 43 -15.61 10.77 9.11
C GLY A 43 -14.30 10.32 8.46
N MET A 44 -13.70 9.25 8.96
CA MET A 44 -12.48 8.63 8.44
C MET A 44 -12.80 7.22 7.95
N LEU A 45 -12.22 6.82 6.83
CA LEU A 45 -12.07 5.42 6.48
C LEU A 45 -10.94 4.84 7.35
N THR A 46 -11.17 3.68 7.94
CA THR A 46 -10.18 2.95 8.72
C THR A 46 -9.83 1.65 8.04
N MET A 47 -8.54 1.32 8.01
CA MET A 47 -8.07 0.01 7.57
C MET A 47 -7.09 -0.55 8.58
N ARG A 48 -7.21 -1.83 8.80
CA ARG A 48 -6.44 -2.61 9.76
C ARG A 48 -5.91 -3.80 8.98
N MET A 49 -4.60 -3.85 8.75
CA MET A 49 -3.93 -4.81 7.86
C MET A 49 -2.82 -5.54 8.57
N GLY A 50 -2.73 -6.85 8.38
CA GLY A 50 -1.68 -7.61 9.04
C GLY A 50 -1.79 -9.09 8.81
N ARG A 51 -1.11 -9.82 9.69
CA ARG A 51 -1.09 -11.27 9.80
C ARG A 51 -1.56 -11.63 11.21
N ASP A 52 -2.08 -12.84 11.38
CA ASP A 52 -2.81 -13.25 12.59
C ASP A 52 -2.02 -13.02 13.90
N GLU A 53 -0.69 -13.16 13.85
CA GLU A 53 0.19 -13.03 15.02
C GLU A 53 0.98 -11.71 15.07
N GLU A 54 0.86 -10.86 14.05
CA GLU A 54 1.65 -9.63 13.94
C GLU A 54 0.85 -8.40 14.38
N GLN A 55 1.54 -7.42 14.98
CA GLN A 55 0.92 -6.13 15.26
C GLN A 55 0.44 -5.51 13.93
N PRO A 56 -0.81 -5.08 13.80
CA PRO A 56 -1.30 -4.65 12.51
C PRO A 56 -0.86 -3.24 12.13
N VAL A 57 -0.73 -3.04 10.83
CA VAL A 57 -0.71 -1.72 10.21
C VAL A 57 -2.10 -1.12 10.31
N ARG A 58 -2.17 0.07 10.91
CA ARG A 58 -3.41 0.83 11.09
C ARG A 58 -3.34 2.07 10.21
N LEU A 59 -4.37 2.25 9.38
CA LEU A 59 -4.54 3.38 8.49
C LEU A 59 -5.81 4.14 8.87
N VAL A 60 -5.69 5.46 8.93
CA VAL A 60 -6.79 6.39 9.13
C VAL A 60 -6.74 7.44 8.04
N ILE A 61 -7.81 7.49 7.24
CA ILE A 61 -7.82 8.29 6.02
C ILE A 61 -9.09 9.15 6.02
N PRO A 62 -8.97 10.49 5.98
CA PRO A 62 -10.12 11.38 5.86
C PRO A 62 -10.98 11.01 4.66
N ALA A 63 -12.31 11.05 4.82
CA ALA A 63 -13.25 10.64 3.77
C ALA A 63 -13.02 11.38 2.43
N ALA A 64 -12.60 12.65 2.49
CA ALA A 64 -12.22 13.44 1.33
C ALA A 64 -11.05 12.80 0.54
N HIS A 65 -9.99 12.36 1.22
CA HIS A 65 -8.83 11.70 0.60
C HIS A 65 -9.12 10.23 0.26
N ALA A 66 -9.94 9.56 1.06
CA ALA A 66 -10.30 8.16 0.85
C ALA A 66 -11.09 7.95 -0.46
N THR A 67 -11.78 8.98 -0.97
CA THR A 67 -12.53 8.87 -2.23
C THR A 67 -11.62 8.60 -3.42
N SER A 68 -10.54 9.38 -3.59
CA SER A 68 -9.56 9.14 -4.66
C SER A 68 -8.78 7.84 -4.43
N MET A 69 -8.43 7.54 -3.18
CA MET A 69 -7.74 6.29 -2.85
C MET A 69 -8.58 5.04 -3.18
N VAL A 70 -9.86 4.99 -2.82
CA VAL A 70 -10.72 3.82 -3.10
C VAL A 70 -10.91 3.63 -4.61
N ARG A 71 -11.02 4.72 -5.37
CA ARG A 71 -11.00 4.64 -6.85
C ARG A 71 -9.68 4.07 -7.35
N GLY A 72 -8.56 4.62 -6.90
CA GLY A 72 -7.22 4.15 -7.28
C GLY A 72 -6.96 2.69 -6.87
N LEU A 73 -7.50 2.22 -5.75
CA LEU A 73 -7.45 0.82 -5.34
C LEU A 73 -8.19 -0.08 -6.34
N GLY A 74 -9.30 0.40 -6.90
CA GLY A 74 -10.03 -0.30 -7.95
C GLY A 74 -9.21 -0.48 -9.22
N GLU A 75 -8.55 0.60 -9.67
CA GLU A 75 -7.65 0.60 -10.85
C GLU A 75 -6.41 -0.26 -10.61
N ALA A 76 -5.72 -0.05 -9.49
CA ALA A 76 -4.54 -0.82 -9.10
C ALA A 76 -4.85 -2.31 -8.96
N ARG A 77 -6.03 -2.67 -8.43
CA ARG A 77 -6.50 -4.05 -8.40
C ARG A 77 -6.63 -4.63 -9.81
N LEU A 78 -7.33 -3.94 -10.71
CA LEU A 78 -7.55 -4.43 -12.08
C LEU A 78 -6.25 -4.67 -12.83
N ASP A 79 -5.29 -3.76 -12.65
CA ASP A 79 -3.94 -3.84 -13.21
C ASP A 79 -3.13 -5.00 -12.59
N ALA A 80 -3.13 -5.13 -11.27
CA ALA A 80 -2.47 -6.24 -10.58
C ALA A 80 -3.08 -7.60 -10.95
N GLU A 81 -4.41 -7.69 -11.14
CA GLU A 81 -5.09 -8.92 -11.58
C GLU A 81 -4.56 -9.43 -12.93
N GLU A 82 -4.20 -8.55 -13.87
CA GLU A 82 -3.63 -8.95 -15.16
C GLU A 82 -2.36 -9.79 -14.98
N THR A 83 -1.48 -9.37 -14.07
CA THR A 83 -0.24 -10.10 -13.79
C THR A 83 -0.49 -11.29 -12.87
N TYR A 84 -1.35 -11.14 -11.87
CA TYR A 84 -1.66 -12.18 -10.90
C TYR A 84 -2.17 -13.46 -11.56
N TRP A 85 -3.21 -13.35 -12.40
CA TRP A 85 -3.83 -14.51 -13.02
C TRP A 85 -2.95 -15.16 -14.10
N LYS A 86 -2.09 -14.38 -14.75
CA LYS A 86 -1.17 -14.87 -15.79
C LYS A 86 0.09 -15.52 -15.23
N GLN A 87 0.59 -15.07 -14.08
CA GLN A 87 1.91 -15.47 -13.58
C GLN A 87 1.87 -16.07 -12.17
N ILE A 88 1.17 -15.43 -11.23
CA ILE A 88 1.18 -15.84 -9.82
C ILE A 88 0.28 -17.06 -9.59
N ALA A 89 -0.97 -17.03 -10.04
CA ALA A 89 -1.90 -18.14 -9.83
C ALA A 89 -1.41 -19.47 -10.46
N PRO A 90 -0.84 -19.49 -11.70
CA PRO A 90 -0.23 -20.70 -12.25
C PRO A 90 0.96 -21.20 -11.43
N TRP A 91 1.82 -20.31 -10.93
CA TRP A 91 2.94 -20.68 -10.08
C TRP A 91 2.48 -21.34 -8.77
N ILE A 92 1.46 -20.78 -8.11
CA ILE A 92 0.85 -21.36 -6.90
C ILE A 92 0.31 -22.76 -7.20
N ARG A 93 -0.44 -22.89 -8.31
CA ARG A 93 -1.05 -24.17 -8.71
C ARG A 93 0.03 -25.22 -9.03
N ALA A 94 1.08 -24.85 -9.75
CA ALA A 94 2.17 -25.76 -10.09
C ALA A 94 2.90 -26.28 -8.84
N ARG A 95 3.12 -25.43 -7.84
CA ARG A 95 3.73 -25.82 -6.55
C ARG A 95 2.85 -26.82 -5.79
N ARG A 96 1.54 -26.56 -5.72
CA ARG A 96 0.59 -27.44 -5.00
C ARG A 96 0.39 -28.78 -5.70
N LEU A 97 0.27 -28.81 -7.03
CA LEU A 97 -0.08 -30.02 -7.78
C LEU A 97 1.11 -30.86 -8.23
N HIS A 98 2.28 -30.25 -8.49
CA HIS A 98 3.44 -30.99 -9.04
C HIS A 98 4.52 -31.27 -8.00
N ARG A 99 4.46 -30.60 -6.84
CA ARG A 99 5.44 -30.79 -5.76
C ARG A 99 4.79 -31.22 -4.45
N ASP A 100 3.48 -31.46 -4.45
CA ASP A 100 2.67 -31.78 -3.28
C ASP A 100 2.95 -30.86 -2.07
N GLU A 101 3.30 -29.59 -2.36
CA GLU A 101 3.65 -28.64 -1.30
C GLU A 101 2.38 -28.24 -0.52
N PRO A 102 2.39 -28.32 0.82
CA PRO A 102 1.28 -27.86 1.64
C PRO A 102 0.96 -26.38 1.38
N THR A 103 -0.33 -26.01 1.41
CA THR A 103 -0.76 -24.62 1.16
C THR A 103 -0.05 -23.60 2.05
N SER A 104 0.23 -23.95 3.31
CA SER A 104 0.99 -23.11 4.24
C SER A 104 2.42 -22.84 3.75
N ALA A 105 3.12 -23.85 3.24
CA ALA A 105 4.47 -23.71 2.70
C ALA A 105 4.49 -22.83 1.45
N VAL A 106 3.51 -22.99 0.56
CA VAL A 106 3.38 -22.15 -0.64
C VAL A 106 3.11 -20.69 -0.27
N ARG A 107 2.26 -20.43 0.74
CA ARG A 107 2.00 -19.08 1.25
C ARG A 107 3.26 -18.42 1.82
N VAL A 108 4.01 -19.13 2.67
CA VAL A 108 5.28 -18.62 3.24
C VAL A 108 6.28 -18.28 2.13
N ARG A 109 6.39 -19.13 1.11
CA ARG A 109 7.30 -18.90 -0.01
C ARG A 109 6.87 -17.72 -0.89
N LEU A 110 5.57 -17.60 -1.17
CA LEU A 110 5.02 -16.44 -1.89
C LEU A 110 5.31 -15.15 -1.12
N GLN A 111 5.11 -15.15 0.20
CA GLN A 111 5.42 -14.01 1.06
C GLN A 111 6.90 -13.62 0.97
N ALA A 112 7.82 -14.57 1.13
CA ALA A 112 9.25 -14.30 1.03
C ALA A 112 9.62 -13.71 -0.34
N MET A 113 9.14 -14.33 -1.42
CA MET A 113 9.35 -13.85 -2.78
C MET A 113 8.83 -12.43 -2.99
N LEU A 114 7.66 -12.09 -2.43
CA LEU A 114 7.10 -10.75 -2.52
C LEU A 114 7.92 -9.73 -1.75
N LEU A 115 8.41 -10.07 -0.56
CA LEU A 115 9.25 -9.18 0.25
C LEU A 115 10.62 -8.91 -0.39
N GLU A 116 11.14 -9.88 -1.14
CA GLU A 116 12.39 -9.81 -1.89
C GLU A 116 12.28 -9.00 -3.20
N GLN A 117 11.07 -8.65 -3.65
CA GLN A 117 10.93 -7.79 -4.83
C GLN A 117 11.50 -6.38 -4.59
N ASN A 118 11.91 -5.72 -5.67
CA ASN A 118 12.53 -4.39 -5.65
C ASN A 118 11.53 -3.25 -5.41
N TRP A 119 10.68 -3.37 -4.39
CA TRP A 119 9.66 -2.39 -4.04
C TRP A 119 10.23 -1.00 -3.81
N ASP A 120 11.41 -0.87 -3.19
CA ASP A 120 12.01 0.45 -2.95
C ASP A 120 12.35 1.18 -4.24
N THR A 121 12.83 0.46 -5.26
CA THR A 121 13.12 1.03 -6.58
C THR A 121 11.83 1.51 -7.24
N VAL A 122 10.75 0.72 -7.16
CA VAL A 122 9.43 1.10 -7.69
C VAL A 122 8.88 2.32 -6.96
N ILE A 123 9.01 2.36 -5.63
CA ILE A 123 8.58 3.50 -4.82
C ILE A 123 9.39 4.77 -5.13
N ALA A 124 10.70 4.64 -5.33
CA ALA A 124 11.57 5.76 -5.67
C ALA A 124 11.24 6.38 -7.04
N ALA A 125 10.67 5.60 -7.96
CA ALA A 125 10.20 6.07 -9.26
C ALA A 125 8.87 6.83 -9.20
N VAL A 126 8.14 6.80 -8.06
CA VAL A 126 6.87 7.54 -7.91
C VAL A 126 7.14 9.05 -7.83
N PRO A 127 6.39 9.89 -8.56
CA PRO A 127 6.49 11.34 -8.47
C PRO A 127 6.43 11.86 -7.02
N GLY A 128 7.28 12.83 -6.68
CA GLY A 128 7.40 13.34 -5.31
C GLY A 128 8.20 12.44 -4.36
N GLY A 129 8.91 11.44 -4.88
CA GLY A 129 9.81 10.57 -4.12
C GLY A 129 9.10 9.57 -3.23
N GLY A 130 7.88 9.16 -3.61
CA GLY A 130 7.09 8.16 -2.88
C GLY A 130 6.78 8.57 -1.43
N ARG A 131 6.36 9.83 -1.23
CA ARG A 131 5.95 10.36 0.08
C ARG A 131 4.44 10.38 0.23
N GLY A 132 3.95 10.31 1.47
CA GLY A 132 2.53 10.41 1.79
C GLY A 132 1.75 9.11 1.56
N LEU A 133 0.50 9.23 1.09
CA LEU A 133 -0.42 8.12 0.83
C LEU A 133 -0.55 7.90 -0.68
N PHE A 134 -0.10 6.74 -1.18
CA PHE A 134 -0.16 6.42 -2.60
C PHE A 134 -0.22 4.91 -2.85
N LEU A 135 -0.55 4.55 -4.09
CA LEU A 135 -0.69 3.18 -4.55
C LEU A 135 0.32 2.89 -5.66
N ILE A 136 0.83 1.67 -5.69
CA ILE A 136 1.64 1.13 -6.78
C ILE A 136 1.18 -0.29 -7.09
N THR A 137 1.43 -0.75 -8.30
CA THR A 137 1.23 -2.14 -8.69
C THR A 137 2.56 -2.75 -9.10
N HIS A 138 2.90 -3.89 -8.51
CA HIS A 138 4.17 -4.55 -8.78
C HIS A 138 4.06 -6.04 -8.44
N ALA A 139 4.74 -6.88 -9.23
CA ALA A 139 4.75 -8.34 -9.07
C ALA A 139 3.34 -8.97 -8.89
N GLY A 140 2.34 -8.46 -9.61
CA GLY A 140 0.95 -8.94 -9.54
C GLY A 140 0.22 -8.63 -8.22
N HIS A 141 0.70 -7.66 -7.46
CA HIS A 141 0.12 -7.23 -6.18
C HIS A 141 -0.04 -5.71 -6.14
N VAL A 142 -0.91 -5.24 -5.23
CA VAL A 142 -1.10 -3.81 -4.96
C VAL A 142 -0.26 -3.43 -3.74
N GLY A 143 0.66 -2.49 -3.92
CA GLY A 143 1.39 -1.85 -2.82
C GLY A 143 0.65 -0.59 -2.37
N LEU A 144 0.18 -0.57 -1.14
CA LEU A 144 -0.36 0.61 -0.47
C LEU A 144 0.71 1.20 0.44
N CYS A 145 1.26 2.34 0.01
CA CYS A 145 2.24 3.09 0.77
C CYS A 145 1.54 4.16 1.60
N ALA A 146 1.89 4.26 2.87
CA ALA A 146 1.39 5.30 3.74
C ALA A 146 2.46 5.76 4.73
N GLU A 147 2.33 7.02 5.15
CA GLU A 147 3.20 7.66 6.11
C GLU A 147 2.36 8.47 7.10
N PRO A 148 2.93 8.95 8.22
CA PRO A 148 2.27 9.93 9.06
C PRO A 148 1.74 11.12 8.22
N PRO A 149 0.52 11.61 8.49
CA PRO A 149 -0.29 11.32 9.67
C PRO A 149 -1.22 10.10 9.54
N HIS A 150 -1.33 9.46 8.38
CA HIS A 150 -2.32 8.39 8.12
C HIS A 150 -2.06 7.11 8.91
N THR A 151 -0.83 6.92 9.35
CA THR A 151 -0.37 5.80 10.17
C THR A 151 0.71 6.29 11.16
N SER A 152 1.18 5.42 12.05
CA SER A 152 2.20 5.75 13.07
C SER A 152 3.63 5.79 12.50
N GLU A 153 3.89 5.02 11.45
CA GLU A 153 5.22 4.82 10.86
C GLU A 153 5.12 4.79 9.33
N ARG A 154 6.25 4.75 8.60
CA ARG A 154 6.18 4.59 7.14
C ARG A 154 5.94 3.12 6.80
N VAL A 155 4.90 2.83 6.03
CA VAL A 155 4.47 1.45 5.73
C VAL A 155 4.32 1.20 4.24
N LEU A 156 4.59 -0.04 3.83
CA LEU A 156 4.19 -0.63 2.57
C LEU A 156 3.36 -1.88 2.88
N ALA A 157 2.07 -1.83 2.60
CA ALA A 157 1.18 -2.98 2.64
C ALA A 157 1.09 -3.59 1.24
N ILE A 158 1.50 -4.85 1.08
CA ILE A 158 1.45 -5.61 -0.17
C ILE A 158 0.20 -6.48 -0.12
N ILE A 159 -0.77 -6.19 -0.98
CA ILE A 159 -2.12 -6.73 -0.91
C ILE A 159 -2.40 -7.60 -2.14
N ASP A 160 -2.93 -8.80 -1.91
CA ASP A 160 -3.41 -9.69 -2.97
C ASP A 160 -4.62 -9.03 -3.67
N PRO A 161 -4.61 -8.88 -5.01
CA PRO A 161 -5.70 -8.24 -5.73
C PRO A 161 -7.03 -9.00 -5.64
N VAL A 162 -7.00 -10.32 -5.45
CA VAL A 162 -8.18 -11.17 -5.20
C VAL A 162 -8.80 -10.84 -3.84
N GLN A 163 -7.96 -10.55 -2.83
CA GLN A 163 -8.43 -10.07 -1.52
C GLN A 163 -9.11 -8.70 -1.65
N LEU A 164 -8.50 -7.76 -2.39
CA LEU A 164 -9.10 -6.44 -2.66
C LEU A 164 -10.41 -6.55 -3.44
N HIS A 165 -10.49 -7.44 -4.42
CA HIS A 165 -11.73 -7.70 -5.16
C HIS A 165 -12.86 -8.07 -4.21
N ARG A 166 -12.60 -9.03 -3.31
CA ARG A 166 -13.57 -9.52 -2.33
C ARG A 166 -14.05 -8.41 -1.40
N LEU A 167 -13.16 -7.50 -1.02
CA LEU A 167 -13.43 -6.43 -0.06
C LEU A 167 -13.91 -5.12 -0.70
N SER A 168 -14.08 -5.08 -2.02
CA SER A 168 -14.48 -3.88 -2.77
C SER A 168 -15.85 -3.34 -2.34
N GLY A 169 -16.78 -4.21 -1.92
CA GLY A 169 -18.06 -3.80 -1.33
C GLY A 169 -17.85 -3.09 0.00
N SER A 170 -17.16 -3.75 0.94
CA SER A 170 -16.86 -3.20 2.27
C SER A 170 -16.11 -1.87 2.20
N LEU A 171 -15.16 -1.69 1.27
CA LEU A 171 -14.48 -0.41 1.03
C LEU A 171 -15.45 0.70 0.62
N ARG A 172 -16.39 0.40 -0.30
CA ARG A 172 -17.38 1.37 -0.77
C ARG A 172 -18.37 1.74 0.32
N ASP A 173 -18.86 0.77 1.07
CA ASP A 173 -19.83 0.98 2.14
C ASP A 173 -19.22 1.79 3.29
N ALA A 174 -18.02 1.41 3.73
CA ALA A 174 -17.28 2.15 4.76
C ALA A 174 -16.95 3.58 4.32
N LEU A 175 -16.56 3.79 3.06
CA LEU A 175 -16.34 5.13 2.51
C LEU A 175 -17.63 5.95 2.47
N ALA A 176 -18.75 5.36 2.03
CA ALA A 176 -20.03 6.06 1.99
C ALA A 176 -20.45 6.52 3.40
N GLN A 177 -20.31 5.64 4.39
CA GLN A 177 -20.59 5.96 5.78
C GLN A 177 -19.62 7.01 6.35
N ALA A 178 -18.32 6.90 6.06
CA ALA A 178 -17.33 7.91 6.45
C ALA A 178 -17.68 9.28 5.85
N ARG A 179 -18.11 9.36 4.59
CA ARG A 179 -18.55 10.62 3.97
C ARG A 179 -19.80 11.19 4.64
N ALA A 180 -20.75 10.34 5.02
CA ALA A 180 -21.94 10.77 5.74
C ALA A 180 -21.58 11.36 7.12
N ASP A 181 -20.67 10.72 7.86
CA ASP A 181 -20.26 11.18 9.19
C ASP A 181 -19.34 12.40 9.13
N ASP A 182 -18.51 12.55 8.09
CA ASP A 182 -17.67 13.74 7.88
C ASP A 182 -18.53 15.01 7.73
N ARG A 183 -19.66 14.93 7.02
CA ARG A 183 -20.62 16.05 6.90
C ARG A 183 -21.20 16.46 8.25
N LYS A 184 -21.57 15.49 9.09
CA LYS A 184 -22.11 15.76 10.45
C LYS A 184 -21.06 16.40 11.36
N LEU A 185 -19.79 16.07 11.15
CA LEU A 185 -18.66 16.51 11.97
C LEU A 185 -17.84 17.63 11.32
N ALA A 186 -18.40 18.34 10.33
CA ALA A 186 -17.70 19.38 9.58
C ALA A 186 -17.15 20.52 10.47
N HIS A 187 -17.80 20.78 11.60
CA HIS A 187 -17.37 21.77 12.60
C HIS A 187 -16.12 21.33 13.40
N ARG A 188 -15.73 20.05 13.36
CA ARG A 188 -14.58 19.53 14.12
C ARG A 188 -13.33 19.44 13.23
N PRO A 189 -12.17 19.96 13.69
CA PRO A 189 -10.92 19.91 12.92
C PRO A 189 -10.52 18.48 12.53
N VAL A 190 -10.21 18.26 11.25
CA VAL A 190 -9.78 16.96 10.69
C VAL A 190 -8.61 16.37 11.47
N ARG A 191 -7.60 17.18 11.82
CA ARG A 191 -6.41 16.74 12.56
C ARG A 191 -6.76 16.19 13.95
N SER A 192 -7.71 16.81 14.66
CA SER A 192 -8.18 16.33 15.97
C SER A 192 -8.90 14.99 15.82
N ARG A 193 -9.81 14.88 14.85
CA ARG A 193 -10.54 13.64 14.55
C ARG A 193 -9.58 12.51 14.17
N LEU A 194 -8.62 12.77 13.29
CA LEU A 194 -7.60 11.78 12.89
C LEU A 194 -6.82 11.26 14.09
N THR A 195 -6.36 12.15 14.97
CA THR A 195 -5.62 11.78 16.18
C THR A 195 -6.48 10.96 17.16
N GLN A 196 -7.77 11.27 17.26
CA GLN A 196 -8.72 10.52 18.08
C GLN A 196 -8.94 9.10 17.51
N VAL A 197 -9.22 8.99 16.21
CA VAL A 197 -9.46 7.71 15.54
C VAL A 197 -8.21 6.83 15.57
N ARG A 198 -7.02 7.40 15.40
CA ARG A 198 -5.76 6.67 15.54
C ARG A 198 -5.61 6.03 16.92
N ARG A 199 -5.81 6.82 17.98
CA ARG A 199 -5.76 6.30 19.37
C ARG A 199 -6.79 5.22 19.62
N TYR A 200 -8.01 5.39 19.08
CA TYR A 200 -9.03 4.36 19.14
C TYR A 200 -8.58 3.05 18.46
N LEU A 201 -8.09 3.10 17.22
CA LEU A 201 -7.61 1.89 16.54
C LEU A 201 -6.38 1.25 17.21
N GLU A 202 -5.55 2.06 17.85
CA GLU A 202 -4.39 1.58 18.63
C GLU A 202 -4.83 0.80 19.88
N SER A 203 -5.97 1.16 20.50
CA SER A 203 -6.53 0.43 21.66
C SER A 203 -7.33 -0.81 21.29
N GLU A 204 -7.85 -0.89 20.06
CA GLU A 204 -8.64 -2.05 19.63
C GLU A 204 -7.75 -3.28 19.40
N PRO A 205 -8.11 -4.46 19.95
CA PRO A 205 -7.39 -5.70 19.69
C PRO A 205 -7.47 -6.06 18.21
N TRP A 206 -6.45 -6.76 17.71
CA TRP A 206 -6.51 -7.32 16.35
C TRP A 206 -7.75 -8.22 16.24
N PRO A 207 -8.60 -8.06 15.21
CA PRO A 207 -9.86 -8.76 15.16
C PRO A 207 -9.60 -10.26 15.12
N SER A 208 -10.18 -10.96 16.09
CA SER A 208 -10.30 -12.42 15.99
C SER A 208 -11.40 -12.76 14.99
N PRO A 209 -11.29 -13.89 14.29
CA PRO A 209 -12.38 -14.36 13.45
C PRO A 209 -13.69 -14.38 14.25
N PRO A 210 -14.81 -13.90 13.68
CA PRO A 210 -16.06 -13.87 14.41
C PRO A 210 -16.47 -15.29 14.85
N PRO A 211 -17.22 -15.43 15.96
CA PRO A 211 -17.73 -16.73 16.38
C PRO A 211 -18.47 -17.43 15.23
N GLY A 212 -18.11 -18.69 14.95
CA GLY A 212 -18.65 -19.45 13.82
C GLY A 212 -17.97 -19.19 12.47
N TYR A 213 -16.88 -18.43 12.43
CA TYR A 213 -16.01 -18.39 11.27
C TYR A 213 -15.32 -19.74 11.07
N PHE A 214 -15.48 -20.30 9.88
CA PHE A 214 -14.74 -21.47 9.44
C PHE A 214 -13.90 -21.08 8.23
N ALA A 215 -12.61 -21.38 8.29
CA ALA A 215 -11.75 -21.25 7.11
C ALA A 215 -12.33 -22.13 5.99
N PRO A 216 -12.36 -21.63 4.73
CA PRO A 216 -12.86 -22.42 3.62
C PRO A 216 -12.04 -23.69 3.48
N THR A 217 -12.72 -24.80 3.21
CA THR A 217 -12.05 -26.07 2.85
C THR A 217 -11.22 -25.88 1.58
N PRO A 218 -10.19 -26.73 1.34
CA PRO A 218 -9.39 -26.66 0.13
C PRO A 218 -10.23 -26.70 -1.16
N GLN A 219 -11.29 -27.51 -1.18
CA GLN A 219 -12.22 -27.62 -2.30
C GLN A 219 -13.02 -26.33 -2.50
N GLN A 220 -13.57 -25.73 -1.43
CA GLN A 220 -14.29 -24.46 -1.53
C GLN A 220 -13.37 -23.34 -2.03
N ALA A 221 -12.12 -23.30 -1.54
CA ALA A 221 -11.13 -22.34 -2.02
C ALA A 221 -10.81 -22.54 -3.51
N GLU A 222 -10.65 -23.78 -3.97
CA GLU A 222 -10.39 -24.08 -5.38
C GLU A 222 -11.59 -23.75 -6.29
N THR A 223 -12.81 -24.07 -5.87
CA THR A 223 -14.04 -23.69 -6.59
C THR A 223 -14.13 -22.18 -6.75
N GLU A 224 -13.91 -21.42 -5.67
CA GLU A 224 -13.96 -19.97 -5.71
C GLU A 224 -12.84 -19.38 -6.60
N MET A 225 -11.62 -19.90 -6.50
CA MET A 225 -10.51 -19.46 -7.35
C MET A 225 -10.77 -19.77 -8.83
N THR A 226 -11.36 -20.92 -9.14
CA THR A 226 -11.74 -21.30 -10.51
C THR A 226 -12.84 -20.38 -11.04
N ARG A 227 -13.87 -20.08 -10.23
CA ARG A 227 -14.93 -19.14 -10.60
C ARG A 227 -14.36 -17.78 -10.95
N ARG A 228 -13.50 -17.23 -10.09
CA ARG A 228 -12.85 -15.92 -10.32
C ARG A 228 -11.95 -15.90 -11.54
N TYR A 229 -11.20 -16.98 -11.77
CA TYR A 229 -10.38 -17.09 -12.97
C TYR A 229 -11.24 -17.06 -14.24
N ARG A 230 -12.39 -17.75 -14.26
CA ARG A 230 -13.34 -17.68 -15.38
C ARG A 230 -13.88 -16.26 -15.59
N GLU A 231 -14.24 -15.56 -14.52
CA GLU A 231 -14.68 -14.16 -14.58
C GLU A 231 -13.57 -13.23 -15.10
N PHE A 232 -12.32 -13.48 -14.73
CA PHE A 232 -11.17 -12.77 -15.27
C PHE A 232 -11.00 -13.02 -16.78
N LEU A 233 -11.28 -14.23 -17.28
CA LEU A 233 -11.17 -14.52 -18.71
C LEU A 233 -12.29 -13.89 -19.55
N THR A 234 -13.46 -13.61 -18.96
CA THR A 234 -14.61 -13.05 -19.69
C THR A 234 -14.69 -11.53 -19.64
N ARG A 235 -13.93 -10.86 -18.76
CA ARG A 235 -13.88 -9.39 -18.70
C ARG A 235 -13.04 -8.80 -19.82
N THR A 236 -13.29 -7.54 -20.16
CA THR A 236 -12.38 -6.76 -21.00
C THR A 236 -11.02 -6.63 -20.30
N PRO A 237 -9.90 -6.95 -20.98
CA PRO A 237 -8.56 -6.76 -20.43
C PRO A 237 -8.37 -5.33 -19.93
N TYR A 238 -7.77 -5.19 -18.76
CA TYR A 238 -7.44 -3.86 -18.26
C TYR A 238 -6.15 -3.39 -18.93
N HIS A 239 -6.24 -2.27 -19.62
CA HIS A 239 -5.07 -1.55 -20.15
C HIS A 239 -4.81 -0.37 -19.24
N ARG A 240 -3.64 -0.37 -18.61
CA ARG A 240 -3.21 0.73 -17.76
C ARG A 240 -3.18 2.03 -18.59
N PRO A 241 -3.79 3.12 -18.11
CA PRO A 241 -3.67 4.41 -18.76
C PRO A 241 -2.20 4.88 -18.80
N PRO A 242 -1.75 5.52 -19.89
CA PRO A 242 -0.35 5.93 -20.07
C PRO A 242 0.13 6.93 -19.01
N GLU A 243 -0.79 7.66 -18.38
CA GLU A 243 -0.54 8.59 -17.27
C GLU A 243 -0.01 7.88 -15.99
N HIS A 244 -0.19 6.56 -15.89
CA HIS A 244 0.29 5.75 -14.77
C HIS A 244 1.60 5.02 -15.07
N ASP A 245 2.13 5.13 -16.29
CA ASP A 245 3.45 4.59 -16.63
C ASP A 245 4.52 5.60 -16.20
N SER A 246 5.14 5.33 -15.06
CA SER A 246 6.30 6.10 -14.55
C SER A 246 7.57 5.76 -15.34
N SER A 247 7.50 5.83 -16.67
CA SER A 247 8.62 5.61 -17.57
C SER A 247 8.31 6.24 -18.93
N THR A 248 8.13 7.56 -18.96
CA THR A 248 8.57 8.34 -20.12
C THR A 248 9.92 8.94 -19.77
N VAL A 249 10.97 8.14 -19.96
CA VAL A 249 12.27 8.72 -20.29
C VAL A 249 12.06 9.41 -21.64
N GLN A 250 11.93 10.73 -21.62
CA GLN A 250 12.18 11.52 -22.83
C GLN A 250 13.67 11.36 -23.16
N THR A 251 14.00 10.37 -23.98
CA THR A 251 15.18 10.49 -24.84
C THR A 251 14.83 11.53 -25.88
N GLY A 252 15.47 12.69 -25.77
CA GLY A 252 15.36 13.74 -26.76
C GLY A 252 15.92 13.32 -28.11
N ASP A 253 15.37 13.93 -29.14
CA ASP A 253 16.13 14.32 -30.33
C ASP A 253 16.49 15.81 -30.20
#